data_AF-A0A6G1ING1-F1
#
_entry.id   AF-A0A6G1ING1-F1
#
_cell.length_a   1.000
_cell.length_b   1.000
_cell.length_c   1.000
_cell.angle_alpha   90.00
_cell.angle_beta   90.00
_cell.angle_gamma   90.00
#
_symmetry.space_group_name_H-M   'P 1'
#
loop_
_entity.id
_entity.type
_entity.pdbx_description
1 polymer ?
#
loop_
_entity_poly.entity_id
_entity_poly.type
_entity_poly.pdbx_seq_one_letter_code
_entity_poly.pdbx_strand_id
1 'polypeptide(L)'
;MRFTLALFTLAGLALAQITPNDAGASSVGAGDGSQFITGGCVSDADCSSGCCADASGVGVCSAEAAQFQNGKNGCGFDDPNAAATIAAAQAQVELQGFKRVVRKV
;
A
#
# COMPACT_ATOMS: atom_id res chain seq x y z
N MET A 1 -41.23 7.25 36.21
CA MET A 1 -40.46 6.42 35.27
C MET A 1 -39.13 7.11 35.01
N ARG A 2 -38.02 6.57 35.52
CA ARG A 2 -36.67 7.13 35.34
C ARG A 2 -36.06 6.47 34.11
N PHE A 3 -36.10 7.15 32.97
CA PHE A 3 -35.41 6.72 31.76
C PHE A 3 -33.97 7.25 31.79
N THR A 4 -33.09 6.51 32.48
CA THR A 4 -31.63 6.70 32.32
C THR A 4 -31.21 6.06 31.00
N LEU A 5 -31.27 6.84 29.92
CA LEU A 5 -30.62 6.51 28.65
C LEU A 5 -29.12 6.74 28.84
N ALA A 6 -28.37 5.67 29.12
CA ALA A 6 -26.93 5.67 29.01
C ALA A 6 -26.56 5.74 27.51
N LEU A 7 -26.24 6.93 27.03
CA LEU A 7 -25.57 7.14 25.74
C LEU A 7 -24.15 6.60 25.85
N PHE A 8 -23.96 5.34 25.48
CA PHE A 8 -22.63 4.82 25.13
C PHE A 8 -22.22 5.43 23.79
N THR A 9 -21.55 6.58 23.84
CA THR A 9 -20.82 7.13 22.69
C THR A 9 -19.64 6.20 22.39
N LEU A 10 -19.78 5.32 21.40
CA LEU A 10 -18.69 4.49 20.92
C LEU A 10 -17.74 5.38 20.10
N ALA A 11 -16.74 5.96 20.78
CA ALA A 11 -15.70 6.77 20.16
C ALA A 11 -14.73 5.88 19.38
N GLY A 12 -14.66 6.11 18.06
CA GLY A 12 -13.52 5.83 17.16
C GLY A 12 -12.93 4.42 17.18
N LEU A 13 -13.45 3.53 16.33
CA LEU A 13 -12.70 2.35 15.91
C LEU A 13 -11.61 2.81 14.92
N ALA A 14 -10.36 2.90 15.38
CA ALA A 14 -9.21 3.04 14.49
C ALA A 14 -9.07 1.74 13.69
N LEU A 15 -9.51 1.75 12.43
CA LEU A 15 -9.26 0.65 11.51
C LEU A 15 -7.76 0.65 11.22
N ALA A 16 -7.06 -0.42 11.59
CA ALA A 16 -5.69 -0.66 11.17
C ALA A 16 -5.67 -0.95 9.67
N GLN A 17 -5.77 0.11 8.85
CA GLN A 17 -5.72 0.01 7.40
C GLN A 17 -4.27 -0.25 6.98
N ILE A 18 -4.04 -1.30 6.19
CA ILE A 18 -2.75 -1.50 5.56
C ILE A 18 -2.59 -0.41 4.51
N THR A 19 -1.61 0.46 4.72
CA THR A 19 -1.19 1.45 3.73
C THR A 19 0.20 1.08 3.21
N PRO A 20 0.46 1.25 1.91
CA PRO A 20 1.79 1.12 1.35
C PRO A 20 2.83 2.00 2.07
N ASN A 21 4.06 1.50 2.18
CA ASN A 21 5.19 2.26 2.70
C ASN A 21 5.68 3.24 1.63
N ASP A 22 5.70 4.53 1.98
CA ASP A 22 6.08 5.59 1.05
C ASP A 22 7.53 5.49 0.56
N ALA A 23 8.45 4.84 1.29
CA ALA A 23 9.86 4.74 0.89
C ALA A 23 10.07 4.05 -0.47
N GLY A 24 9.12 3.19 -0.89
CA GLY A 24 9.11 2.55 -2.20
C GLY A 24 8.33 3.31 -3.28
N ALA A 25 7.85 4.52 -3.02
CA ALA A 25 6.96 5.23 -3.94
C ALA A 25 7.54 5.42 -5.35
N SER A 26 8.87 5.56 -5.48
CA SER A 26 9.54 5.74 -6.78
C SER A 26 9.48 4.53 -7.71
N SER A 27 9.13 3.37 -7.18
CA SER A 27 9.18 2.08 -7.87
C SER A 27 7.78 1.46 -8.05
N VAL A 28 6.71 2.16 -7.65
CA VAL A 28 5.33 1.75 -7.91
C VAL A 28 5.05 1.80 -9.42
N GLY A 29 4.58 0.68 -9.99
CA GLY A 29 4.33 0.54 -11.43
C GLY A 29 5.57 0.38 -12.31
N ALA A 30 6.74 0.12 -11.73
CA ALA A 30 7.96 -0.13 -12.49
C ALA A 30 7.94 -1.49 -13.22
N GLY A 31 7.20 -2.48 -12.71
CA GLY A 31 7.06 -3.80 -13.31
C GLY A 31 8.36 -4.61 -13.42
N ASP A 32 9.39 -4.24 -12.65
CA ASP A 32 10.73 -4.83 -12.70
C ASP A 32 11.13 -5.55 -11.39
N GLY A 33 10.17 -5.79 -10.50
CA GLY A 33 10.39 -6.42 -9.21
C GLY A 33 11.18 -5.57 -8.21
N SER A 34 11.32 -4.26 -8.43
CA SER A 34 12.10 -3.39 -7.53
C SER A 34 11.40 -3.04 -6.21
N GLN A 35 10.11 -3.35 -6.04
CA GLN A 35 9.39 -3.11 -4.80
C GLN A 35 9.65 -4.20 -3.75
N PHE A 36 9.88 -3.75 -2.51
CA PHE A 36 10.03 -4.61 -1.35
C PHE A 36 8.69 -4.82 -0.62
N ILE A 37 8.66 -5.81 0.28
CA ILE A 37 7.51 -6.06 1.16
C ILE A 37 7.07 -4.76 1.85
N THR A 38 5.76 -4.56 1.94
CA THR A 38 5.07 -3.33 2.38
C THR A 38 5.09 -2.16 1.39
N GLY A 39 5.87 -2.21 0.32
CA GLY A 39 5.81 -1.22 -0.77
C GLY A 39 4.49 -1.27 -1.53
N GLY A 40 4.12 -0.16 -2.16
CA GLY A 40 2.93 -0.11 -3.02
C GLY A 40 3.15 -0.83 -4.33
N CYS A 41 2.09 -1.40 -4.90
CA CYS A 41 2.16 -2.09 -6.19
C CYS A 41 0.84 -1.94 -6.95
N VAL A 42 0.92 -1.99 -8.28
CA VAL A 42 -0.26 -2.04 -9.16
C VAL A 42 -0.42 -3.41 -9.83
N SER A 43 0.61 -4.26 -9.75
CA SER A 43 0.59 -5.66 -10.19
C SER A 43 1.69 -6.46 -9.48
N ASP A 44 1.63 -7.79 -9.56
CA ASP A 44 2.67 -8.69 -9.01
C ASP A 44 4.07 -8.39 -9.57
N ALA A 45 4.16 -7.86 -10.79
CA ALA A 45 5.42 -7.53 -11.45
C ALA A 45 6.21 -6.41 -10.76
N ASP A 46 5.56 -5.58 -9.94
CA ASP A 46 6.25 -4.54 -9.17
C ASP A 46 7.07 -5.16 -8.02
N CYS A 47 6.62 -6.27 -7.46
CA CYS A 47 7.13 -6.81 -6.21
C CYS A 47 8.27 -7.81 -6.42
N SER A 48 9.38 -7.64 -5.70
CA SER A 48 10.48 -8.62 -5.65
C SER A 48 10.01 -10.01 -5.18
N SER A 49 8.97 -10.04 -4.35
CA SER A 49 8.34 -11.26 -3.87
C SER A 49 7.39 -11.93 -4.88
N GLY A 50 7.11 -11.29 -6.02
CA GLY A 50 6.11 -11.76 -6.98
C GLY A 50 4.67 -11.71 -6.48
N CYS A 51 4.40 -10.99 -5.39
CA CYS A 51 3.08 -10.94 -4.76
C CYS A 51 2.69 -9.50 -4.40
N CYS A 52 1.83 -8.92 -5.22
CA CYS A 52 1.06 -7.73 -4.94
C CYS A 52 -0.27 -8.14 -4.31
N ALA A 53 -0.39 -7.97 -2.99
CA ALA A 53 -1.57 -8.40 -2.27
C ALA A 53 -2.62 -7.30 -2.19
N ASP A 54 -3.89 -7.66 -2.43
CA ASP A 54 -5.02 -6.75 -2.23
C ASP A 54 -5.23 -6.50 -0.74
N ALA A 55 -5.10 -5.25 -0.32
CA ALA A 55 -5.44 -4.79 1.02
C ALA A 55 -6.55 -3.74 0.95
N SER A 56 -7.80 -4.19 0.86
CA SER A 56 -8.99 -3.33 0.78
C SER A 56 -9.00 -2.40 -0.44
N GLY A 57 -8.62 -2.92 -1.60
CA GLY A 57 -8.56 -2.19 -2.88
C GLY A 57 -7.25 -1.45 -3.12
N VAL A 58 -6.25 -1.64 -2.24
CA VAL A 58 -4.91 -1.06 -2.37
C VAL A 58 -3.88 -2.17 -2.47
N GLY A 59 -3.06 -2.15 -3.51
CA GLY A 59 -1.99 -3.12 -3.71
C GLY A 59 -0.81 -2.87 -2.78
N VAL A 60 -0.40 -3.91 -2.05
CA VAL A 60 0.78 -3.89 -1.20
C VAL A 60 1.63 -5.14 -1.40
N CYS A 61 2.92 -4.95 -1.67
CA CYS A 61 3.84 -6.06 -1.81
C CYS A 61 3.88 -6.89 -0.51
N SER A 62 3.64 -8.18 -0.65
CA SER A 62 3.56 -9.13 0.46
C SER A 62 4.51 -10.30 0.23
N ALA A 63 4.97 -10.93 1.30
CA ALA A 63 5.49 -12.29 1.17
C ALA A 63 4.31 -13.21 0.79
N GLU A 64 4.55 -14.18 -0.08
CA GLU A 64 3.53 -15.18 -0.48
C GLU A 64 2.91 -15.85 0.75
N ALA A 65 3.74 -16.24 1.73
CA ALA A 65 3.29 -16.84 2.99
C ALA A 65 2.40 -15.93 3.85
N ALA A 66 2.36 -14.62 3.57
CA ALA A 66 1.57 -13.63 4.31
C ALA A 66 0.44 -13.01 3.46
N GLN A 67 0.15 -13.55 2.27
CA GLN A 67 -0.78 -12.95 1.30
C GLN A 67 -2.24 -12.83 1.80
N PHE A 68 -2.62 -13.58 2.84
CA PHE A 68 -3.95 -13.52 3.47
C PHE A 68 -3.93 -12.98 4.90
N GLN A 69 -2.78 -12.52 5.38
CA GLN A 69 -2.63 -12.04 6.74
C GLN A 69 -3.04 -10.57 6.86
N ASN A 70 -3.48 -10.16 8.04
CA ASN A 70 -3.80 -8.77 8.37
C ASN A 70 -4.88 -8.13 7.47
N GLY A 71 -5.83 -8.93 6.97
CA GLY A 71 -6.93 -8.43 6.14
C GLY A 71 -6.57 -8.27 4.65
N LYS A 72 -5.52 -8.93 4.19
CA LYS A 72 -5.20 -9.07 2.76
C LYS A 72 -6.03 -10.17 2.11
N ASN A 73 -6.28 -10.03 0.82
CA ASN A 73 -7.14 -10.93 0.04
C ASN A 73 -6.37 -11.80 -0.98
N GLY A 74 -5.05 -11.96 -0.82
CA GLY A 74 -4.20 -12.76 -1.72
C GLY A 74 -3.40 -11.92 -2.71
N CYS A 75 -2.40 -12.55 -3.35
CA CYS A 75 -1.59 -11.99 -4.44
C CYS A 75 -2.39 -11.91 -5.76
N GLY A 76 -1.83 -11.28 -6.78
CA GLY A 76 -2.50 -11.10 -8.06
C GLY A 76 -3.44 -9.91 -8.09
N PHE A 77 -3.22 -8.91 -7.22
CA PHE A 77 -3.92 -7.65 -7.33
C PHE A 77 -3.46 -6.90 -8.59
N ASP A 78 -4.37 -6.76 -9.54
CA ASP A 78 -4.22 -5.89 -10.71
C ASP A 78 -5.04 -4.62 -10.48
N ASP A 79 -4.37 -3.49 -10.29
CA ASP A 79 -5.02 -2.22 -9.93
C ASP A 79 -5.86 -1.67 -11.10
N PRO A 80 -7.20 -1.56 -10.96
CA PRO A 80 -8.05 -0.98 -12.00
C PRO A 80 -7.77 0.51 -12.24
N ASN A 81 -7.10 1.18 -11.30
CA ASN A 81 -6.73 2.59 -11.36
C ASN A 81 -5.20 2.80 -11.37
N ALA A 82 -4.43 1.83 -11.88
CA ALA A 82 -2.96 1.83 -11.85
C ALA A 82 -2.32 3.19 -12.23
N ALA A 83 -2.81 3.86 -13.27
CA ALA A 83 -2.29 5.16 -13.70
C ALA A 83 -2.41 6.25 -12.62
N ALA A 84 -3.53 6.28 -11.90
CA ALA A 84 -3.74 7.23 -10.80
C ALA A 84 -2.86 6.87 -9.59
N THR A 85 -2.72 5.59 -9.29
CA THR A 85 -1.85 5.10 -8.20
C THR A 85 -0.39 5.44 -8.45
N ILE A 86 0.10 5.23 -9.68
CA ILE A 86 1.46 5.60 -10.09
C ILE A 86 1.67 7.12 -9.98
N ALA A 87 0.71 7.93 -10.45
CA ALA A 87 0.79 9.38 -10.34
C ALA A 87 0.82 9.85 -8.87
N ALA A 88 0.01 9.24 -7.99
CA ALA A 88 0.03 9.53 -6.57
C ALA A 88 1.37 9.15 -5.92
N ALA A 89 1.95 8.02 -6.30
CA ALA A 89 3.27 7.60 -5.83
C ALA A 89 4.37 8.57 -6.28
N GLN A 90 4.34 9.04 -7.53
CA GLN A 90 5.26 10.08 -8.02
C GLN A 90 5.14 11.38 -7.22
N ALA A 91 3.92 11.81 -6.90
CA ALA A 91 3.71 12.96 -6.02
C ALA A 91 4.30 12.72 -4.61
N GLN A 92 4.22 11.50 -4.07
CA GLN A 92 4.90 11.17 -2.81
C GLN A 92 6.43 11.32 -2.92
N VAL A 93 7.03 10.90 -4.04
CA VAL A 93 8.48 11.08 -4.27
C VAL A 93 8.88 12.56 -4.25
N GLU A 94 8.05 13.44 -4.84
CA GLU A 94 8.28 14.89 -4.81
C GLU A 94 8.24 15.42 -3.37
N LEU A 95 7.26 14.98 -2.57
CA LEU A 95 7.13 15.37 -1.16
C LEU A 95 8.30 14.90 -0.30
N GLN A 96 8.85 13.72 -0.60
CA GLN A 96 9.99 13.16 0.11
C GLN A 96 11.31 13.90 -0.15
N GLY A 97 11.35 14.79 -1.15
CA GLY A 97 12.51 15.62 -1.41
C GLY A 97 13.75 14.82 -1.82
N PHE A 98 13.59 13.59 -2.31
CA PHE A 98 14.67 12.78 -2.88
C PHE A 98 15.18 13.44 -4.17
N LYS A 99 16.02 14.46 -4.04
CA LYS A 99 16.85 14.91 -5.16
C LYS A 99 17.69 13.73 -5.58
N ARG A 100 17.42 13.18 -6.75
CA ARG A 100 18.18 12.07 -7.35
C ARG A 100 19.63 12.53 -7.52
N VAL A 101 20.49 12.20 -6.54
CA VAL A 101 21.91 12.50 -6.63
C VAL A 101 22.51 11.45 -7.55
N VAL A 102 22.70 11.81 -8.82
CA VAL A 102 23.43 10.96 -9.76
C VAL A 102 24.88 10.92 -9.28
N ARG A 103 25.25 9.85 -8.57
CA ARG A 103 26.64 9.59 -8.20
C ARG A 103 27.34 9.16 -9.49
N LYS A 104 28.10 10.07 -10.11
CA LYS A 104 29.07 9.70 -11.14
C LYS A 104 30.07 8.76 -10.49
N VAL A 105 30.06 7.50 -10.93
CA VAL A 105 31.15 6.55 -10.72
C VAL A 105 32.36 6.95 -11.55
#